data_AF-A0A7R8UXP0-F1
#
_entry.id   AF-A0A7R8UXP0-F1
#
_cell.length_a   1.000
_cell.length_b   1.000
_cell.length_c   1.000
_cell.angle_alpha   90.00
_cell.angle_beta   90.00
_cell.angle_gamma   90.00
#
_symmetry.space_group_name_H-M   'P 1'
#
loop_
_entity.id
_entity.type
_entity.pdbx_description
1 polymer ?
#
loop_
_entity_poly.entity_id
_entity_poly.type
_entity_poly.pdbx_seq_one_letter_code
_entity_poly.pdbx_strand_id
1 'polypeptide(L)'
;MEFGYLPKSDIETGNLRTEEQFREAIRKLQEFGNVPVTGQIDEQTVKLMRRPRCGIPDRNNSLDFTSDNRSHRYRFKRYVIQGAKWEHTDLTWR
;
A
#
# COMPACT_ATOMS: atom_id res chain seq x y z
N MET A 1 -5.80 10.17 3.51
CA MET A 1 -5.46 8.78 3.91
C MET A 1 -5.13 8.04 2.63
N GLU A 2 -3.88 7.58 2.49
CA GLU A 2 -3.39 6.88 1.31
C GLU A 2 -3.19 5.41 1.68
N PHE A 3 -3.85 4.49 0.96
CA PHE A 3 -3.86 3.07 1.30
C PHE A 3 -2.81 2.24 0.53
N GLY A 4 -1.94 2.90 -0.25
CA GLY A 4 -0.81 2.26 -0.93
C GLY A 4 -1.15 1.54 -2.23
N TYR A 5 -2.29 1.84 -2.87
CA TYR A 5 -2.69 1.19 -4.13
C TYR A 5 -2.31 1.95 -5.39
N LEU A 6 -2.10 3.27 -5.29
CA LEU A 6 -1.64 4.12 -6.39
C LEU A 6 -0.13 4.35 -6.29
N PRO A 7 0.59 4.50 -7.42
CA PRO A 7 1.99 4.90 -7.38
C PRO A 7 2.12 6.29 -6.75
N LYS A 8 3.28 6.64 -6.19
CA LYS A 8 3.54 8.00 -5.72
C LYS A 8 3.64 8.98 -6.90
N SER A 9 3.36 10.25 -6.66
CA SER A 9 3.51 11.31 -7.67
C SER A 9 4.99 11.59 -7.89
N ASP A 10 5.44 11.65 -9.15
CA ASP A 10 6.79 12.09 -9.48
C ASP A 10 6.84 13.62 -9.59
N ILE A 11 8.02 14.22 -9.43
CA ILE A 11 8.22 15.67 -9.53
C ILE A 11 7.88 16.16 -10.95
N GLU A 12 8.20 15.37 -11.98
CA GLU A 12 7.92 15.71 -13.38
C GLU A 12 6.43 15.56 -13.74
N THR A 13 5.77 14.51 -13.26
CA THR A 13 4.40 14.16 -13.70
C THR A 13 3.31 14.60 -12.71
N GLY A 14 3.70 14.98 -11.49
CA GLY A 14 2.79 15.32 -10.41
C GLY A 14 1.75 14.21 -10.16
N ASN A 15 0.48 14.61 -10.12
CA ASN A 15 -0.66 13.72 -9.86
C ASN A 15 -1.31 13.14 -11.14
N LEU A 16 -0.67 13.25 -12.31
CA LEU A 16 -1.22 12.69 -13.53
C LEU A 16 -1.23 11.15 -13.45
N ARG A 17 -2.42 10.53 -13.61
CA ARG A 17 -2.61 9.07 -13.60
C ARG A 17 -3.37 8.63 -14.83
N THR A 18 -3.00 7.47 -15.35
CA THR A 18 -3.75 6.85 -16.45
C THR A 18 -4.96 6.08 -15.93
N GLU A 19 -5.96 5.86 -16.79
CA GLU A 19 -7.14 5.07 -16.42
C GLU A 19 -6.75 3.63 -16.08
N GLU A 20 -5.76 3.07 -16.77
CA GLU A 20 -5.27 1.72 -16.51
C GLU A 20 -4.65 1.61 -15.12
N GLN A 21 -3.83 2.59 -14.71
CA GLN A 21 -3.25 2.64 -13.36
C GLN A 21 -4.34 2.70 -12.29
N PHE A 22 -5.39 3.47 -12.54
CA PHE A 22 -6.50 3.58 -11.61
C PHE A 22 -7.30 2.27 -11.49
N ARG A 23 -7.62 1.63 -12.61
CA ARG A 23 -8.30 0.32 -12.62
C ARG A 23 -7.47 -0.76 -11.94
N GLU A 24 -6.15 -0.76 -12.15
CA GLU A 24 -5.25 -1.68 -11.47
C GLU A 24 -5.23 -1.45 -9.95
N ALA A 25 -5.20 -0.19 -9.50
CA ALA A 25 -5.29 0.13 -8.08
C ALA A 25 -6.59 -0.37 -7.45
N ILE A 26 -7.72 -0.24 -8.14
CA ILE A 26 -9.01 -0.78 -7.70
C ILE A 26 -8.97 -2.30 -7.57
N ARG A 27 -8.40 -3.02 -8.55
CA ARG A 27 -8.27 -4.48 -8.47
C ARG A 27 -7.48 -4.91 -7.24
N LYS A 28 -6.36 -4.23 -6.95
CA LYS A 28 -5.53 -4.51 -5.77
C LYS A 28 -6.28 -4.27 -4.45
N LEU A 29 -7.11 -3.23 -4.39
CA LEU A 29 -7.98 -2.98 -3.23
C LEU A 29 -9.02 -4.09 -3.07
N GLN A 30 -9.64 -4.52 -4.16
CA GLN A 30 -10.66 -5.58 -4.15
C GLN A 30 -10.09 -6.92 -3.72
N GLU A 31 -8.90 -7.28 -4.22
CA GLU A 31 -8.14 -8.45 -3.78
C GLU A 31 -7.87 -8.42 -2.27
N PHE A 32 -7.44 -7.27 -1.73
CA PHE A 32 -7.15 -7.11 -0.31
C PHE A 32 -8.42 -7.18 0.55
N GLY A 33 -9.49 -6.51 0.12
CA GLY A 33 -10.78 -6.51 0.80
C GLY A 33 -11.59 -7.79 0.61
N ASN A 34 -11.07 -8.75 -0.15
CA ASN A 34 -11.70 -10.01 -0.50
C ASN A 34 -13.12 -9.84 -1.06
N VAL A 35 -13.28 -8.87 -1.97
CA VAL A 35 -14.50 -8.64 -2.76
C VAL A 35 -14.22 -9.00 -4.23
N PRO A 36 -15.26 -9.20 -5.07
CA PRO A 36 -15.06 -9.53 -6.48
C PRO A 36 -14.15 -8.54 -7.21
N VAL A 37 -13.13 -9.06 -7.89
CA VAL A 37 -12.12 -8.26 -8.58
C VAL A 37 -12.67 -7.84 -9.95
N THR A 38 -13.25 -6.66 -10.01
CA THR A 38 -13.83 -6.08 -11.24
C THR A 38 -12.95 -4.99 -11.84
N GLY A 39 -12.13 -4.33 -11.02
CA GLY A 39 -11.40 -3.11 -11.40
C GLY A 39 -12.29 -1.88 -11.58
N GLN A 40 -13.55 -1.96 -11.13
CA GLN A 40 -14.52 -0.87 -11.15
C GLN A 40 -15.01 -0.58 -9.73
N ILE A 41 -15.49 0.65 -9.50
CA ILE A 41 -16.07 1.04 -8.22
C ILE A 41 -17.54 0.57 -8.20
N ASP A 42 -17.74 -0.67 -7.78
CA ASP A 42 -19.07 -1.24 -7.53
C ASP A 42 -19.53 -0.96 -6.09
N GLU A 43 -20.80 -1.28 -5.79
CA GLU A 43 -21.40 -1.03 -4.47
C GLU A 43 -20.62 -1.72 -3.33
N GLN A 44 -20.10 -2.92 -3.59
CA GLN A 44 -19.29 -3.68 -2.63
C GLN A 44 -17.95 -2.99 -2.36
N THR A 45 -17.28 -2.49 -3.39
CA THR A 45 -16.03 -1.73 -3.26
C THR A 45 -16.28 -0.38 -2.56
N VAL A 46 -17.39 0.31 -2.83
CA VAL A 46 -17.76 1.54 -2.10
C VAL A 46 -17.98 1.25 -0.62
N LYS A 47 -18.71 0.17 -0.31
CA LYS A 47 -18.93 -0.26 1.07
C LYS A 47 -17.60 -0.60 1.76
N LEU A 48 -16.68 -1.26 1.06
CA LEU A 48 -15.33 -1.54 1.55
C LEU A 48 -14.56 -0.25 1.86
N MET A 49 -14.52 0.70 0.92
CA MET A 49 -13.79 1.97 1.06
C MET A 49 -14.30 2.85 2.22
N ARG A 50 -15.59 2.78 2.54
CA ARG A 50 -16.22 3.59 3.60
C ARG A 50 -16.06 3.02 5.01
N ARG A 51 -15.59 1.77 5.16
CA ARG A 51 -15.43 1.16 6.48
C ARG A 51 -14.33 1.88 7.28
N PRO A 52 -14.54 2.16 8.57
CA PRO A 52 -13.49 2.74 9.41
C PRO A 52 -12.30 1.79 9.46
N ARG A 53 -11.09 2.34 9.32
CA ARG A 53 -9.86 1.56 9.12
C ARG A 53 -8.62 2.31 9.61
N CYS A 54 -7.53 1.57 9.76
CA CYS A 54 -6.22 2.14 10.07
C CYS A 54 -5.71 3.00 8.90
N GLY A 55 -4.90 4.01 9.21
CA GLY A 55 -4.24 4.88 8.22
C GLY A 55 -2.95 4.30 7.64
N ILE A 56 -2.52 3.12 8.09
CA ILE A 56 -1.35 2.42 7.56
C ILE A 56 -1.69 1.83 6.18
N PRO A 57 -0.81 1.94 5.16
CA PRO A 57 -1.02 1.34 3.84
C PRO A 57 -1.22 -0.18 3.89
N ASP A 58 -2.10 -0.70 3.04
CA ASP A 58 -2.41 -2.14 2.98
C ASP A 58 -1.32 -2.95 2.27
N ARG A 59 -0.70 -2.31 1.27
CA ARG A 59 0.42 -2.87 0.52
C ARG A 59 1.66 -2.06 0.81
N ASN A 60 2.57 -2.66 1.56
CA ASN A 60 3.92 -2.13 1.69
C ASN A 60 4.66 -2.43 0.38
N ASN A 61 4.88 -1.42 -0.45
CA ASN A 61 6.12 -1.41 -1.19
C ASN A 61 7.21 -1.29 -0.11
N SER A 62 7.94 -2.37 0.11
CA SER A 62 9.05 -2.49 1.08
C SER A 62 10.17 -1.44 0.89
N LEU A 63 10.06 -0.58 -0.11
CA LEU A 63 10.93 0.56 -0.41
C LEU A 63 10.57 1.82 0.39
N ASP A 64 9.35 1.94 0.91
CA ASP A 64 8.88 3.18 1.56
C ASP A 64 9.34 3.33 3.03
N PHE A 65 9.81 2.26 3.66
CA PHE A 65 10.37 2.29 5.02
C PHE A 65 11.90 2.34 5.04
N THR A 66 12.55 2.44 3.87
CA THR A 66 13.99 2.67 3.76
C THR A 66 14.21 4.09 3.28
N SER A 67 15.01 4.89 3.99
CA SER A 67 15.30 6.28 3.61
C SER A 67 16.09 6.41 2.29
N ASP A 68 16.39 5.30 1.62
CA ASP A 68 17.17 5.24 0.40
C ASP A 68 16.31 4.66 -0.74
N ASN A 69 15.74 5.55 -1.54
CA ASN A 69 14.94 5.26 -2.74
C ASN A 69 15.80 4.65 -3.89
N ARG A 70 16.95 4.03 -3.60
CA ARG A 70 17.96 3.60 -4.58
C ARG A 70 18.11 2.08 -4.73
N SER A 71 17.15 1.28 -4.30
CA SER A 71 17.30 -0.18 -4.31
C SER A 71 16.30 -0.91 -5.22
N HIS A 72 16.30 -0.59 -6.52
CA HIS A 72 15.71 -1.44 -7.56
C HIS A 72 16.55 -2.71 -7.87
N ARG A 73 17.63 -2.98 -7.13
CA ARG A 73 18.59 -4.07 -7.43
C ARG A 73 18.90 -5.01 -6.27
N TYR A 74 18.09 -5.07 -5.22
CA TYR A 74 18.34 -6.03 -4.14
C TYR A 74 17.36 -7.19 -4.18
N ARG A 75 17.89 -8.41 -4.26
CA ARG A 75 17.14 -9.66 -4.13
C ARG A 75 16.43 -9.65 -2.79
N PHE A 76 15.10 -9.55 -2.80
CA PHE A 76 14.29 -9.65 -1.60
C PHE A 76 14.53 -11.00 -0.93
N LYS A 77 14.98 -10.98 0.34
CA LYS A 77 15.04 -12.19 1.17
C LYS A 77 13.62 -12.77 1.20
N ARG A 78 13.48 -14.09 0.96
CA ARG A 78 12.18 -14.79 0.83
C ARG A 78 11.29 -14.67 2.06
N TYR A 79 11.84 -14.22 3.18
CA TYR A 79 11.13 -13.91 4.41
C TYR A 79 11.56 -12.51 4.84
N VAL A 80 10.63 -11.56 4.77
CA VAL A 80 10.77 -10.26 5.43
C VAL A 80 10.18 -10.49 6.81
N ILE A 81 10.98 -10.35 7.87
CA ILE A 81 10.42 -10.21 9.23
C ILE A 81 9.54 -8.97 9.13
N GLN A 82 8.21 -9.15 9.18
CA GLN A 82 7.29 -8.04 9.05
C GLN A 82 7.50 -7.10 10.24
N GLY A 83 8.12 -5.95 9.98
CA GLY A 83 8.25 -4.84 10.93
C GLY A 83 9.65 -4.61 11.46
N ALA A 84 9.84 -3.40 11.99
CA ALA A 84 10.97 -3.10 12.86
C ALA A 84 10.78 -3.92 14.15
N LYS A 85 11.72 -4.83 14.41
CA LYS A 85 11.74 -5.56 15.69
C LYS A 85 12.33 -4.62 16.75
N TRP A 86 11.64 -4.49 17.88
CA TRP A 86 12.21 -3.82 19.03
C TRP A 86 13.46 -4.54 19.50
N GLU A 87 14.55 -3.80 19.72
CA GLU A 87 15.79 -4.38 20.24
C GLU A 87 15.63 -4.89 21.68
N HIS A 88 14.73 -4.26 22.44
CA HIS A 88 14.42 -4.59 23.83
C HIS A 88 12.94 -4.98 23.97
N THR A 89 12.64 -5.86 24.92
CA THR A 89 11.26 -6.32 25.20
C THR A 89 10.52 -5.45 26.20
N ASP A 90 11.25 -4.66 26.98
CA ASP A 90 10.69 -3.83 28.04
C ASP A 90 10.26 -2.48 27.45
N LEU A 91 9.04 -2.45 26.92
CA LEU A 91 8.46 -1.29 26.24
C LEU A 91 7.80 -0.35 27.26
N THR A 92 8.05 0.95 27.14
CA THR A 92 7.39 2.01 27.92
C THR A 92 6.68 3.00 26.97
N TRP A 93 5.54 3.56 27.39
CA TRP A 93 4.73 4.50 26.60
C TRP A 93 4.29 5.71 27.44
N ARG A 94 3.89 6.81 26.80
CA ARG A 94 3.33 8.03 27.42
C ARG A 94 2.09 8.48 26.67
#